data_AF-A0A6G0W8M4-F1
#
_entry.id   AF-A0A6G0W8M4-F1
#
_cell.length_a   1.000
_cell.length_b   1.000
_cell.length_c   1.000
_cell.angle_alpha   90.00
_cell.angle_beta   90.00
_cell.angle_gamma   90.00
#
_symmetry.space_group_name_H-M   'P 1'
#
loop_
_entity.id
_entity.type
_entity.pdbx_description
1 polymer ?
#
loop_
_entity_poly.entity_id
_entity_poly.type
_entity_poly.pdbx_seq_one_letter_code
_entity_poly.pdbx_strand_id
1 'polypeptide(L)'
;MLVSARCLRRIWPHAAQKSTLTALQMDRNSDFRPSSSTASTAPTTAASQPTGLPSSADDFATKLMQLVRDRHKEEAAKLVEHVTKESIPLDFDQIYHAAVRESKLHINAFAFVMAAHPNAFAPRLRLEALRGCLGSKNYRGAIRLFEGLEDLMIPPSELNKPLLQLLRDMADRPPEELKGLRNAQYLVTDYVMFRNAAKTNIETLLETVQACNASILPSCIKLLVYSSFGAPQAEWATKLDHVKAMLSFCLKHSIALPDTWCFTTAFLKANVASLPALEFSKLYLDMVEANLIQPSMEASWPSLQVVVNEEAPELVQPSIRTLMAGNMTRQMYHFGLFWCLEAGDGGLAKQLFAKLTASPSIAPNGKTLSLIVPLLEGAPADQIHAVLAYFAKFNVFPTREEYMALFNDGRQGSD
;
A
#
# COMPACT_ATOMS: atom_id res chain seq x y z
N MET A 1 39.00 12.43 13.87
CA MET A 1 39.21 13.49 12.86
C MET A 1 37.89 13.71 12.13
N LEU A 2 37.29 14.90 12.24
CA LEU A 2 35.99 15.22 11.64
C LEU A 2 36.16 15.55 10.15
N VAL A 3 35.93 14.58 9.27
CA VAL A 3 35.80 14.83 7.83
C VAL A 3 34.34 15.18 7.54
N SER A 4 34.11 16.44 7.19
CA SER A 4 32.79 17.03 6.89
C SER A 4 32.07 16.30 5.75
N ALA A 5 30.75 16.08 5.93
CA ALA A 5 29.78 15.61 4.93
C ALA A 5 29.83 16.34 3.56
N ARG A 6 30.52 17.49 3.47
CA ARG A 6 30.80 18.19 2.19
C ARG A 6 31.72 17.41 1.24
N CYS A 7 32.53 16.45 1.71
CA CYS A 7 33.34 15.61 0.82
C CYS A 7 32.50 14.59 0.02
N LEU A 8 31.36 14.13 0.55
CA LEU A 8 30.52 13.11 -0.09
C LEU A 8 29.84 13.59 -1.38
N ARG A 9 29.49 14.89 -1.48
CA ARG A 9 28.93 15.47 -2.72
C ARG A 9 29.92 15.55 -3.87
N ARG A 10 31.23 15.51 -3.61
CA ARG A 10 32.27 15.57 -4.65
C ARG A 10 32.61 14.22 -5.26
N ILE A 11 32.36 13.11 -4.54
CA ILE A 11 32.77 11.77 -4.97
C ILE A 11 31.63 10.99 -5.65
N TRP A 12 30.36 11.34 -5.42
CA TRP A 12 29.22 10.61 -5.99
C TRP A 12 28.05 11.51 -6.46
N PRO A 13 28.16 12.21 -7.60
CA PRO A 13 27.11 13.13 -8.06
C PRO A 13 25.89 12.44 -8.70
N HIS A 14 25.98 11.13 -9.04
CA HIS A 14 25.07 10.53 -10.04
C HIS A 14 24.24 9.30 -9.61
N ALA A 15 24.28 8.88 -8.34
CA ALA A 15 23.54 7.68 -7.92
C ALA A 15 22.05 7.91 -7.57
N ALA A 16 21.59 9.16 -7.44
CA ALA A 16 20.26 9.45 -6.89
C ALA A 16 19.17 9.80 -7.94
N GLN A 17 19.48 9.87 -9.25
CA GLN A 17 18.60 10.58 -10.19
C GLN A 17 18.09 9.83 -11.43
N LYS A 18 18.49 8.59 -11.72
CA LYS A 18 18.19 8.01 -13.05
C LYS A 18 17.47 6.67 -13.13
N SER A 19 17.14 5.98 -12.04
CA SER A 19 16.46 4.66 -12.12
C SER A 19 15.02 4.62 -11.60
N THR A 20 14.46 5.72 -11.06
CA THR A 20 13.12 5.70 -10.42
C THR A 20 12.06 6.57 -11.10
N LEU A 21 12.40 7.21 -12.23
CA LEU A 21 11.52 8.15 -12.92
C LEU A 21 10.63 7.56 -14.02
N THR A 22 10.55 6.23 -14.15
CA THR A 22 9.70 5.57 -15.16
C THR A 22 8.37 5.03 -14.61
N ALA A 23 8.07 5.22 -13.32
CA ALA A 23 6.84 4.73 -12.69
C ALA A 23 5.78 5.82 -12.39
N LEU A 24 6.01 7.07 -12.80
CA LEU A 24 5.10 8.19 -12.57
C LEU A 24 4.64 8.83 -13.89
N GLN A 25 3.93 8.05 -14.70
CA GLN A 25 3.01 8.59 -15.71
C GLN A 25 1.75 7.73 -15.72
N MET A 26 0.81 8.07 -14.84
CA MET A 26 -0.61 7.83 -15.11
C MET A 26 -1.34 9.16 -14.97
N ASP A 27 -1.55 9.74 -16.13
CA ASP A 27 -2.36 10.91 -16.40
C ASP A 27 -3.82 10.46 -16.54
N ARG A 28 -4.76 11.19 -15.92
CA ARG A 28 -6.01 11.70 -16.55
C ARG A 28 -7.13 12.07 -15.55
N ASN A 29 -7.40 13.37 -15.53
CA ASN A 29 -8.69 14.05 -15.78
C ASN A 29 -9.99 13.29 -15.49
N SER A 30 -10.83 13.89 -14.62
CA SER A 30 -12.27 14.03 -14.87
C SER A 30 -12.88 15.11 -13.97
N ASP A 31 -12.75 16.37 -14.40
CA ASP A 31 -13.68 17.43 -14.00
C ASP A 31 -14.99 17.23 -14.77
N PHE A 32 -16.06 16.88 -14.08
CA PHE A 32 -17.40 16.77 -14.66
C PHE A 32 -18.26 17.94 -14.19
N ARG A 33 -18.50 18.91 -15.08
CA ARG A 33 -19.55 19.94 -14.94
C ARG A 33 -20.90 19.32 -15.37
N PRO A 34 -22.01 19.57 -14.66
CA PRO A 34 -23.33 19.18 -15.14
C PRO A 34 -23.87 20.24 -16.12
N SER A 35 -24.22 19.79 -17.32
CA SER A 35 -24.97 20.59 -18.30
C SER A 35 -26.47 20.48 -18.00
N SER A 36 -27.09 21.59 -17.67
CA SER A 36 -28.54 21.78 -17.61
C SER A 36 -29.12 21.98 -19.02
N SER A 37 -30.20 21.28 -19.36
CA SER A 37 -31.12 21.70 -20.43
C SER A 37 -32.56 21.62 -19.95
N THR A 38 -33.28 22.71 -20.17
CA THR A 38 -34.63 23.06 -19.73
C THR A 38 -35.75 22.66 -20.73
N ALA A 39 -36.94 22.35 -20.17
CA ALA A 39 -38.33 22.59 -20.65
C ALA A 39 -38.79 21.91 -21.97
N SER A 40 -40.06 21.55 -22.24
CA SER A 40 -41.43 21.69 -21.69
C SER A 40 -42.30 20.60 -22.40
N THR A 41 -43.48 20.12 -22.00
CA THR A 41 -44.82 20.77 -21.97
C THR A 41 -45.87 19.74 -21.48
N ALA A 42 -46.93 20.19 -20.82
CA ALA A 42 -48.04 19.42 -20.22
C ALA A 42 -49.26 19.23 -21.19
N PRO A 43 -50.49 18.92 -20.73
CA PRO A 43 -51.03 17.64 -20.22
C PRO A 43 -52.27 17.17 -21.02
N THR A 44 -52.81 15.97 -20.79
CA THR A 44 -54.20 15.66 -21.15
C THR A 44 -54.85 14.66 -20.19
N THR A 45 -55.93 15.11 -19.57
CA THR A 45 -56.87 14.38 -18.70
C THR A 45 -57.84 13.50 -19.49
N ALA A 46 -58.11 12.29 -19.00
CA ALA A 46 -59.37 11.57 -19.22
C ALA A 46 -59.66 10.66 -18.00
N ALA A 47 -60.94 10.47 -17.71
CA ALA A 47 -61.48 10.10 -16.40
C ALA A 47 -61.90 8.62 -16.25
N SER A 48 -61.88 8.16 -14.99
CA SER A 48 -62.79 7.19 -14.32
C SER A 48 -62.96 5.75 -14.82
N GLN A 49 -62.53 4.74 -14.03
CA GLN A 49 -63.37 3.84 -13.18
C GLN A 49 -62.61 2.58 -12.68
N PRO A 50 -63.09 1.87 -11.63
CA PRO A 50 -62.28 1.05 -10.73
C PRO A 50 -62.26 -0.46 -11.05
N THR A 51 -61.35 -1.17 -10.39
CA THR A 51 -61.14 -2.63 -10.28
C THR A 51 -60.30 -3.33 -11.36
N GLY A 52 -59.36 -4.15 -10.91
CA GLY A 52 -58.44 -4.92 -11.75
C GLY A 52 -56.99 -4.48 -11.55
N LEU A 53 -56.05 -5.42 -11.64
CA LEU A 53 -54.61 -5.20 -11.45
C LEU A 53 -54.09 -3.94 -12.17
N PRO A 54 -53.02 -3.29 -11.65
CA PRO A 54 -52.40 -2.15 -12.32
C PRO A 54 -52.04 -2.54 -13.76
N SER A 55 -52.73 -1.97 -14.74
CA SER A 55 -52.60 -2.34 -16.17
C SER A 55 -51.66 -1.41 -16.93
N SER A 56 -51.09 -0.40 -16.26
CA SER A 56 -50.12 0.52 -16.84
C SER A 56 -48.77 0.41 -16.13
N ALA A 57 -47.68 0.61 -16.88
CA ALA A 57 -46.31 0.68 -16.34
C ALA A 57 -46.18 1.73 -15.21
N ASP A 58 -46.93 2.83 -15.31
CA ASP A 58 -46.94 3.91 -14.33
C ASP A 58 -47.54 3.47 -12.98
N ASP A 59 -48.56 2.62 -12.99
CA ASP A 59 -49.15 2.09 -11.77
C ASP A 59 -48.17 1.14 -11.05
N PHE A 60 -47.42 0.32 -11.82
CA PHE A 60 -46.37 -0.53 -11.28
C PHE A 60 -45.21 0.28 -10.70
N ALA A 61 -44.79 1.36 -11.39
CA ALA A 61 -43.78 2.28 -10.91
C ALA A 61 -44.21 2.96 -9.60
N THR A 62 -45.46 3.43 -9.54
CA THR A 62 -46.05 4.07 -8.34
C THR A 62 -46.12 3.08 -7.18
N LYS A 63 -46.57 1.85 -7.43
CA LYS A 63 -46.66 0.80 -6.43
C LYS A 63 -45.28 0.37 -5.92
N LEU A 64 -44.29 0.26 -6.81
CA LEU A 64 -42.91 -0.04 -6.42
C LEU A 64 -42.33 1.07 -5.52
N MET A 65 -42.54 2.33 -5.91
CA MET A 65 -42.14 3.49 -5.11
C MET A 65 -42.79 3.49 -3.72
N GLN A 66 -44.08 3.17 -3.65
CA GLN A 66 -44.79 3.10 -2.37
C GLN A 66 -44.26 1.96 -1.49
N LEU A 67 -44.05 0.76 -2.03
CA LEU A 67 -43.46 -0.36 -1.27
C LEU A 67 -42.05 -0.04 -0.76
N VAL A 68 -41.24 0.68 -1.55
CA VAL A 68 -39.91 1.14 -1.12
C VAL A 68 -40.00 2.19 -0.02
N ARG A 69 -40.96 3.12 -0.11
CA ARG A 69 -41.22 4.13 0.95
C ARG A 69 -41.63 3.47 2.25
N ASP A 70 -42.54 2.50 2.17
CA ASP A 70 -43.08 1.74 3.29
C ASP A 70 -42.11 0.66 3.81
N ARG A 71 -40.95 0.49 3.16
CA ARG A 71 -39.89 -0.48 3.51
C ARG A 71 -40.30 -1.95 3.38
N HIS A 72 -41.28 -2.23 2.54
CA HIS A 72 -41.78 -3.56 2.19
C HIS A 72 -40.89 -4.18 1.09
N LYS A 73 -39.64 -4.49 1.46
CA LYS A 73 -38.58 -4.88 0.50
C LYS A 73 -38.84 -6.25 -0.14
N GLU A 74 -39.48 -7.18 0.58
CA GLU A 74 -39.85 -8.50 0.06
C GLU A 74 -40.97 -8.40 -0.99
N GLU A 75 -42.00 -7.58 -0.71
CA GLU A 75 -43.08 -7.29 -1.66
C GLU A 75 -42.59 -6.53 -2.88
N ALA A 76 -41.68 -5.56 -2.68
CA ALA A 76 -41.04 -4.84 -3.77
C ALA A 76 -40.22 -5.80 -4.67
N ALA A 77 -39.50 -6.76 -4.09
CA ALA A 77 -38.77 -7.78 -4.85
C ALA A 77 -39.72 -8.65 -5.68
N LYS A 78 -40.81 -9.15 -5.08
CA LYS A 78 -41.85 -9.91 -5.80
C LYS A 78 -42.48 -9.11 -6.95
N LEU A 79 -42.69 -7.80 -6.75
CA LEU A 79 -43.22 -6.93 -7.79
C LEU A 79 -42.25 -6.81 -8.96
N VAL A 80 -40.95 -6.62 -8.69
CA VAL A 80 -39.91 -6.57 -9.74
C VAL A 80 -39.78 -7.91 -10.45
N GLU A 81 -39.85 -9.03 -9.73
CA GLU A 81 -39.87 -10.37 -10.32
C GLU A 81 -41.03 -10.53 -11.31
N HIS A 82 -42.24 -10.11 -10.91
CA HIS A 82 -43.43 -10.17 -11.74
C HIS A 82 -43.29 -9.28 -12.99
N VAL A 83 -42.88 -8.02 -12.82
CA VAL A 83 -42.66 -7.08 -13.93
C VAL A 83 -41.63 -7.62 -14.92
N THR A 84 -40.55 -8.23 -14.42
CA THR A 84 -39.49 -8.81 -15.27
C THR A 84 -40.00 -10.04 -16.02
N LYS A 85 -40.77 -10.91 -15.36
CA LYS A 85 -41.37 -12.10 -16.00
C LYS A 85 -42.37 -11.73 -17.09
N GLU A 86 -43.21 -10.74 -16.83
CA GLU A 86 -44.22 -10.25 -17.77
C GLU A 86 -43.66 -9.26 -18.81
N SER A 87 -42.35 -8.98 -18.78
CA SER A 87 -41.67 -8.03 -19.68
C SER A 87 -42.32 -6.64 -19.71
N ILE A 88 -42.83 -6.18 -18.56
CA ILE A 88 -43.44 -4.86 -18.43
C ILE A 88 -42.33 -3.79 -18.48
N PRO A 89 -42.39 -2.80 -19.39
CA PRO A 89 -41.33 -1.83 -19.57
C PRO A 89 -41.36 -0.79 -18.43
N LEU A 90 -40.47 -0.96 -17.44
CA LEU A 90 -40.24 0.03 -16.39
C LEU A 90 -38.87 0.69 -16.54
N ASP A 91 -38.84 2.02 -16.40
CA ASP A 91 -37.58 2.76 -16.27
C ASP A 91 -37.08 2.69 -14.81
N PHE A 92 -36.34 1.62 -14.50
CA PHE A 92 -35.77 1.42 -13.17
C PHE A 92 -34.74 2.50 -12.78
N ASP A 93 -34.08 3.14 -13.75
CA ASP A 93 -33.12 4.22 -13.49
C ASP A 93 -33.88 5.45 -12.97
N GLN A 94 -34.95 5.86 -13.66
CA GLN A 94 -35.79 6.99 -13.24
C GLN A 94 -36.43 6.74 -11.88
N ILE A 95 -36.98 5.54 -11.66
CA ILE A 95 -37.62 5.16 -10.40
C ILE A 95 -36.60 5.20 -9.24
N TYR A 96 -35.42 4.62 -9.43
CA TYR A 96 -34.35 4.64 -8.41
C TYR A 96 -33.93 6.07 -8.08
N HIS A 97 -33.65 6.91 -9.08
CA HIS A 97 -33.22 8.29 -8.85
C HIS A 97 -34.31 9.15 -8.19
N ALA A 98 -35.58 8.95 -8.54
CA ALA A 98 -36.70 9.61 -7.88
C ALA A 98 -36.75 9.24 -6.39
N ALA A 99 -36.66 7.95 -6.06
CA ALA A 99 -36.64 7.49 -4.67
C ALA A 99 -35.45 8.04 -3.87
N VAL A 100 -34.24 7.97 -4.42
CA VAL A 100 -33.04 8.43 -3.71
C VAL A 100 -33.05 9.95 -3.49
N ARG A 101 -33.68 10.72 -4.40
CA ARG A 101 -33.88 12.16 -4.24
C ARG A 101 -34.80 12.49 -3.06
N GLU A 102 -35.82 11.68 -2.83
CA GLU A 102 -36.74 11.83 -1.70
C GLU A 102 -36.09 11.42 -0.37
N SER A 103 -35.39 10.28 -0.35
CA SER A 103 -34.66 9.84 0.84
C SER A 103 -33.55 8.86 0.53
N LYS A 104 -32.37 9.11 1.11
CA LYS A 104 -31.24 8.17 1.10
C LYS A 104 -31.54 6.84 1.81
N LEU A 105 -32.60 6.76 2.63
CA LEU A 105 -33.00 5.52 3.29
C LEU A 105 -33.58 4.50 2.29
N HIS A 106 -34.12 4.95 1.16
CA HIS A 106 -34.70 4.08 0.14
C HIS A 106 -33.64 3.26 -0.62
N ILE A 107 -32.37 3.69 -0.58
CA ILE A 107 -31.23 2.93 -1.11
C ILE A 107 -31.19 1.51 -0.54
N ASN A 108 -31.55 1.33 0.74
CA ASN A 108 -31.48 0.02 1.40
C ASN A 108 -32.50 -0.97 0.82
N ALA A 109 -33.71 -0.51 0.51
CA ALA A 109 -34.73 -1.33 -0.11
C ALA A 109 -34.38 -1.66 -1.56
N PHE A 110 -33.93 -0.66 -2.33
CA PHE A 110 -33.48 -0.89 -3.71
C PHE A 110 -32.29 -1.83 -3.79
N ALA A 111 -31.29 -1.69 -2.91
CA ALA A 111 -30.15 -2.61 -2.88
C ALA A 111 -30.57 -4.06 -2.62
N PHE A 112 -31.58 -4.28 -1.76
CA PHE A 112 -32.14 -5.61 -1.53
C PHE A 112 -32.79 -6.17 -2.80
N VAL A 113 -33.64 -5.38 -3.46
CA VAL A 113 -34.35 -5.77 -4.68
C VAL A 113 -33.38 -6.03 -5.84
N MET A 114 -32.39 -5.16 -6.03
CA MET A 114 -31.36 -5.30 -7.06
C MET A 114 -30.46 -6.52 -6.84
N ALA A 115 -30.18 -6.88 -5.59
CA ALA A 115 -29.43 -8.09 -5.27
C ALA A 115 -30.27 -9.36 -5.50
N ALA A 116 -31.58 -9.31 -5.25
CA ALA A 116 -32.49 -10.44 -5.47
C ALA A 116 -32.76 -10.70 -6.96
N HIS A 117 -32.80 -9.64 -7.79
CA HIS A 117 -33.11 -9.73 -9.21
C HIS A 117 -32.07 -8.99 -10.07
N PRO A 118 -30.80 -9.45 -10.09
CA PRO A 118 -29.69 -8.70 -10.71
C PRO A 118 -29.85 -8.49 -12.22
N ASN A 119 -30.58 -9.38 -12.90
CA ASN A 119 -30.83 -9.31 -14.34
C ASN A 119 -31.90 -8.28 -14.73
N ALA A 120 -32.71 -7.81 -13.76
CA ALA A 120 -33.73 -6.79 -14.00
C ALA A 120 -33.12 -5.37 -14.11
N PHE A 121 -31.86 -5.19 -13.66
CA PHE A 121 -31.21 -3.89 -13.55
C PHE A 121 -29.91 -3.84 -14.33
N ALA A 122 -29.68 -2.71 -15.00
CA ALA A 122 -28.40 -2.44 -15.66
C ALA A 122 -27.24 -2.51 -14.65
N PRO A 123 -26.07 -3.08 -15.01
CA PRO A 123 -24.89 -3.12 -14.12
C PRO A 123 -24.48 -1.75 -13.59
N ARG A 124 -24.62 -0.70 -14.42
CA ARG A 124 -24.32 0.69 -14.05
C ARG A 124 -25.20 1.18 -12.89
N LEU A 125 -26.51 0.93 -12.94
CA LEU A 125 -27.44 1.31 -11.87
C LEU A 125 -27.11 0.57 -10.57
N ARG A 126 -26.78 -0.73 -10.65
CA ARG A 126 -26.35 -1.52 -9.48
C ARG A 126 -25.05 -0.99 -8.87
N LEU A 127 -24.11 -0.53 -9.69
CA LEU A 127 -22.88 0.12 -9.22
C LEU A 127 -23.17 1.46 -8.52
N GLU A 128 -24.10 2.26 -9.05
CA GLU A 128 -24.55 3.50 -8.40
C GLU A 128 -25.25 3.23 -7.07
N ALA A 129 -26.08 2.20 -7.00
CA ALA A 129 -26.70 1.74 -5.75
C ALA A 129 -25.68 1.24 -4.73
N LEU A 130 -24.62 0.54 -5.17
CA LEU A 130 -23.52 0.11 -4.32
C LEU A 130 -22.79 1.31 -3.71
N ARG A 131 -22.44 2.31 -4.52
CA ARG A 131 -21.81 3.56 -4.02
C ARG A 131 -22.74 4.30 -3.06
N GLY A 132 -24.04 4.32 -3.36
CA GLY A 132 -25.08 4.85 -2.48
C GLY A 132 -25.11 4.12 -1.13
N CYS A 133 -25.02 2.80 -1.12
CA CYS A 133 -24.97 1.97 0.08
C CYS A 133 -23.72 2.28 0.94
N LEU A 134 -22.55 2.42 0.32
CA LEU A 134 -21.33 2.80 1.04
C LEU A 134 -21.48 4.20 1.67
N GLY A 135 -22.02 5.17 0.93
CA GLY A 135 -22.28 6.52 1.43
C GLY A 135 -23.34 6.59 2.55
N SER A 136 -24.35 5.71 2.52
CA SER A 136 -25.38 5.61 3.56
C SER A 136 -25.00 4.68 4.72
N LYS A 137 -23.76 4.14 4.71
CA LYS A 137 -23.25 3.18 5.71
C LYS A 137 -24.06 1.87 5.78
N ASN A 138 -24.69 1.48 4.68
CA ASN A 138 -25.34 0.19 4.50
C ASN A 138 -24.37 -0.84 3.90
N TYR A 139 -23.41 -1.29 4.70
CA TYR A 139 -22.37 -2.22 4.26
C TYR A 139 -22.93 -3.57 3.80
N ARG A 140 -23.99 -4.07 4.46
CA ARG A 140 -24.64 -5.33 4.07
C ARG A 140 -25.25 -5.26 2.65
N GLY A 141 -25.89 -4.14 2.31
CA GLY A 141 -26.39 -3.90 0.96
C GLY A 141 -25.25 -3.78 -0.06
N ALA A 142 -24.18 -3.07 0.29
CA ALA A 142 -23.01 -2.91 -0.57
C ALA A 142 -22.31 -4.26 -0.87
N ILE A 143 -22.12 -5.12 0.14
CA ILE A 143 -21.50 -6.44 -0.03
C ILE A 143 -22.34 -7.34 -0.95
N ARG A 144 -23.67 -7.39 -0.77
CA ARG A 144 -24.56 -8.17 -1.63
C ARG A 144 -24.58 -7.70 -3.08
N LEU A 145 -24.55 -6.38 -3.29
CA LEU A 145 -24.45 -5.83 -4.64
C LEU A 145 -23.09 -6.13 -5.26
N PHE A 146 -22.01 -6.11 -4.46
CA PHE A 146 -20.66 -6.45 -4.90
C PHE A 146 -20.56 -7.90 -5.38
N GLU A 147 -21.12 -8.86 -4.64
CA GLU A 147 -21.15 -10.27 -5.04
C GLU A 147 -21.76 -10.48 -6.43
N GLY A 148 -22.84 -9.75 -6.77
CA GLY A 148 -23.47 -9.83 -8.09
C GLY A 148 -22.79 -9.00 -9.20
N LEU A 149 -21.74 -8.23 -8.88
CA LEU A 149 -20.99 -7.38 -9.82
C LEU A 149 -19.54 -7.84 -10.01
N GLU A 150 -18.99 -8.64 -9.09
CA GLU A 150 -17.57 -9.00 -9.02
C GLU A 150 -17.06 -9.66 -10.32
N ASP A 151 -17.89 -10.54 -10.90
CA ASP A 151 -17.59 -11.33 -12.10
C ASP A 151 -17.92 -10.60 -13.41
N LEU A 152 -18.53 -9.42 -13.35
CA LEU A 152 -18.80 -8.62 -14.53
C LEU A 152 -17.54 -7.87 -14.96
N MET A 153 -17.42 -7.62 -16.27
CA MET A 153 -16.33 -6.83 -16.88
C MET A 153 -16.51 -5.33 -16.58
N ILE A 154 -16.48 -4.97 -15.30
CA ILE A 154 -16.52 -3.59 -14.81
C ILE A 154 -15.08 -3.12 -14.59
N PRO A 155 -14.71 -1.90 -15.02
CA PRO A 155 -13.38 -1.36 -14.76
C PRO A 155 -13.01 -1.43 -13.27
N PRO A 156 -11.82 -1.96 -12.92
CA PRO A 156 -11.42 -2.11 -11.51
C PRO A 156 -11.44 -0.81 -10.70
N SER A 157 -11.19 0.32 -11.36
CA SER A 157 -11.23 1.66 -10.77
C SER A 157 -12.61 2.07 -10.28
N GLU A 158 -13.67 1.52 -10.86
CA GLU A 158 -15.05 1.93 -10.56
C GLU A 158 -15.64 1.26 -9.31
N LEU A 159 -15.16 0.06 -8.99
CA LEU A 159 -15.72 -0.80 -7.95
C LEU A 159 -14.97 -0.70 -6.61
N ASN A 160 -13.72 -0.21 -6.60
CA ASN A 160 -12.83 -0.24 -5.43
C ASN A 160 -12.82 -1.65 -4.77
N LYS A 161 -12.53 -2.66 -5.59
CA LYS A 161 -12.54 -4.09 -5.21
C LYS A 161 -11.82 -4.38 -3.88
N PRO A 162 -10.62 -3.82 -3.59
CA PRO A 162 -9.93 -4.09 -2.34
C PRO A 162 -10.71 -3.70 -1.08
N LEU A 163 -11.42 -2.57 -1.10
CA LEU A 163 -12.25 -2.15 0.03
C LEU A 163 -13.45 -3.08 0.20
N LEU A 164 -14.16 -3.40 -0.88
CA LEU A 164 -15.34 -4.25 -0.82
C LEU A 164 -15.00 -5.68 -0.40
N GLN A 165 -13.88 -6.23 -0.88
CA GLN A 165 -13.36 -7.51 -0.41
C GLN A 165 -13.11 -7.47 1.10
N LEU A 166 -12.41 -6.44 1.60
CA LEU A 166 -12.12 -6.32 3.02
C LEU A 166 -13.39 -6.21 3.87
N LEU A 167 -14.40 -5.46 3.40
CA LEU A 167 -15.70 -5.35 4.07
C LEU A 167 -16.47 -6.68 4.08
N ARG A 168 -16.37 -7.48 3.02
CA ARG A 168 -16.91 -8.84 2.93
C ARG A 168 -16.20 -9.77 3.92
N ASP A 169 -14.87 -9.79 3.91
CA ASP A 169 -14.05 -10.63 4.80
C ASP A 169 -14.25 -10.27 6.29
N MET A 170 -14.51 -9.00 6.61
CA MET A 170 -14.92 -8.57 7.95
C MET A 170 -16.25 -9.20 8.39
N ALA A 171 -17.17 -9.38 7.45
CA ALA A 171 -18.53 -9.88 7.70
C ALA A 171 -18.64 -11.41 7.60
N ASP A 172 -17.58 -12.11 7.18
CA ASP A 172 -17.55 -13.56 6.95
C ASP A 172 -17.38 -14.41 8.25
N ARG A 173 -17.90 -13.90 9.37
CA ARG A 173 -17.87 -14.57 10.67
C ARG A 173 -19.27 -14.82 11.22
N PRO A 174 -19.45 -15.81 12.12
CA PRO A 174 -20.73 -16.05 12.78
C PRO A 174 -21.27 -14.77 13.45
N PRO A 175 -22.58 -14.49 13.39
CA PRO A 175 -23.16 -13.24 13.89
C PRO A 175 -22.84 -12.90 15.35
N GLU A 176 -22.61 -13.93 16.17
CA GLU A 176 -22.30 -13.82 17.60
C GLU A 176 -20.90 -13.22 17.86
N GLU A 177 -19.99 -13.33 16.89
CA GLU A 177 -18.62 -12.83 16.94
C GLU A 177 -18.47 -11.43 16.31
N LEU A 178 -19.50 -10.90 15.66
CA LEU A 178 -19.46 -9.63 14.92
C LEU A 178 -19.59 -8.38 15.81
N LYS A 179 -19.11 -8.44 17.06
CA LYS A 179 -19.13 -7.27 17.95
C LYS A 179 -18.26 -6.16 17.37
N GLY A 180 -18.84 -4.97 17.20
CA GLY A 180 -18.13 -3.82 16.65
C GLY A 180 -17.95 -3.80 15.12
N LEU A 181 -18.45 -4.82 14.39
CA LEU A 181 -18.33 -4.91 12.92
C LEU A 181 -18.72 -3.61 12.21
N ARG A 182 -19.91 -3.08 12.55
CA ARG A 182 -20.42 -1.86 11.92
C ARG A 182 -19.49 -0.66 12.13
N ASN A 183 -18.86 -0.57 13.30
CA ASN A 183 -17.91 0.50 13.60
C ASN A 183 -16.61 0.30 12.80
N ALA A 184 -16.07 -0.93 12.76
CA ALA A 184 -14.88 -1.25 11.95
C ALA A 184 -15.10 -0.92 10.47
N GLN A 185 -16.21 -1.39 9.89
CA GLN A 185 -16.58 -1.10 8.50
C GLN A 185 -16.74 0.40 8.26
N TYR A 186 -17.29 1.14 9.24
CA TYR A 186 -17.39 2.59 9.16
C TYR A 186 -16.03 3.28 9.12
N LEU A 187 -15.16 3.01 10.08
CA LEU A 187 -13.85 3.65 10.17
C LEU A 187 -12.98 3.35 8.94
N VAL A 188 -12.98 2.12 8.46
CA VAL A 188 -12.22 1.71 7.27
C VAL A 188 -12.76 2.38 6.00
N THR A 189 -14.09 2.39 5.82
CA THR A 189 -14.71 3.07 4.68
C THR A 189 -14.45 4.58 4.71
N ASP A 190 -14.55 5.21 5.89
CA ASP A 190 -14.31 6.64 6.07
C ASP A 190 -12.87 7.03 5.73
N TYR A 191 -11.91 6.22 6.18
CA TYR A 191 -10.50 6.43 5.86
C TYR A 191 -10.23 6.30 4.37
N VAL A 192 -10.67 5.20 3.75
CA VAL A 192 -10.32 4.85 2.36
C VAL A 192 -11.08 5.70 1.33
N MET A 193 -12.39 5.86 1.49
CA MET A 193 -13.22 6.56 0.50
C MET A 193 -13.28 8.07 0.74
N PHE A 194 -13.44 8.49 2.00
CA PHE A 194 -13.61 9.90 2.35
C PHE A 194 -12.30 10.56 2.79
N ARG A 195 -11.16 9.89 2.56
CA ARG A 195 -9.79 10.36 2.83
C ARG A 195 -9.59 10.92 4.23
N ASN A 196 -10.26 10.31 5.21
CA ASN A 196 -10.23 10.69 6.62
C ASN A 196 -10.88 12.06 6.92
N ALA A 197 -12.00 12.39 6.26
CA ALA A 197 -12.79 13.59 6.55
C ALA A 197 -13.13 13.75 8.06
N ALA A 198 -13.24 12.63 8.79
CA ALA A 198 -13.53 12.62 10.23
C ALA A 198 -12.30 12.72 11.16
N LYS A 199 -11.06 12.85 10.65
CA LYS A 199 -9.82 12.81 11.45
C LYS A 199 -9.72 11.57 12.36
N THR A 200 -10.18 10.43 11.86
CA THR A 200 -10.05 9.12 12.52
C THR A 200 -8.61 8.86 12.93
N ASN A 201 -8.42 8.56 14.22
CA ASN A 201 -7.15 8.08 14.75
C ASN A 201 -6.87 6.67 14.22
N ILE A 202 -5.69 6.47 13.64
CA ILE A 202 -5.27 5.21 13.03
C ILE A 202 -5.16 4.08 14.04
N GLU A 203 -4.62 4.35 15.23
CA GLU A 203 -4.50 3.34 16.27
C GLU A 203 -5.89 2.85 16.68
N THR A 204 -6.84 3.76 16.94
CA THR A 204 -8.23 3.42 17.25
C THR A 204 -8.92 2.64 16.13
N LEU A 205 -8.65 2.98 14.86
CA LEU A 205 -9.17 2.23 13.72
C LEU A 205 -8.63 0.80 13.73
N LEU A 206 -7.31 0.63 13.84
CA LEU A 206 -6.66 -0.68 13.82
C LEU A 206 -7.06 -1.54 15.03
N GLU A 207 -7.18 -0.96 16.22
CA GLU A 207 -7.71 -1.63 17.41
C GLU A 207 -9.15 -2.11 17.21
N THR A 208 -10.00 -1.28 16.58
CA THR A 208 -11.39 -1.66 16.27
C THR A 208 -11.44 -2.82 15.27
N VAL A 209 -10.57 -2.80 14.26
CA VAL A 209 -10.48 -3.90 13.28
C VAL A 209 -9.95 -5.16 13.95
N GLN A 210 -8.89 -5.06 14.77
CA GLN A 210 -8.31 -6.19 15.49
C GLN A 210 -9.32 -6.86 16.42
N ALA A 211 -10.09 -6.06 17.17
CA ALA A 211 -11.13 -6.55 18.07
C ALA A 211 -12.28 -7.25 17.32
N CYS A 212 -12.59 -6.79 16.10
CA CYS A 212 -13.61 -7.40 15.25
C CYS A 212 -13.12 -8.69 14.57
N ASN A 213 -11.95 -8.62 13.94
CA ASN A 213 -11.37 -9.71 13.17
C ASN A 213 -9.85 -9.48 13.01
N ALA A 214 -9.05 -10.16 13.82
CA ALA A 214 -7.59 -10.02 13.77
C ALA A 214 -6.94 -10.58 12.50
N SER A 215 -7.54 -11.58 11.84
CA SER A 215 -6.91 -12.26 10.69
C SER A 215 -6.88 -11.41 9.42
N ILE A 216 -7.79 -10.45 9.30
CA ILE A 216 -7.86 -9.52 8.15
C ILE A 216 -6.99 -8.27 8.32
N LEU A 217 -6.36 -8.11 9.50
CA LEU A 217 -5.63 -6.91 9.87
C LEU A 217 -4.46 -6.61 8.92
N PRO A 218 -3.65 -7.59 8.44
CA PRO A 218 -2.63 -7.33 7.42
C PRO A 218 -3.22 -6.77 6.12
N SER A 219 -4.35 -7.32 5.65
CA SER A 219 -5.05 -6.84 4.46
C SER A 219 -5.60 -5.43 4.65
N CYS A 220 -6.11 -5.13 5.84
CA CYS A 220 -6.57 -3.80 6.22
C CYS A 220 -5.41 -2.79 6.19
N ILE A 221 -4.30 -3.08 6.87
CA ILE A 221 -3.10 -2.23 6.88
C ILE A 221 -2.59 -2.00 5.47
N LYS A 222 -2.49 -3.05 4.65
CA LYS A 222 -2.07 -2.94 3.24
C LYS A 222 -2.94 -1.93 2.48
N LEU A 223 -4.27 -2.03 2.61
CA LEU A 223 -5.21 -1.10 1.96
C LEU A 223 -5.05 0.34 2.46
N LEU A 224 -4.92 0.54 3.78
CA LEU A 224 -4.77 1.87 4.38
C LEU A 224 -3.45 2.54 3.98
N VAL A 225 -2.37 1.77 3.90
CA VAL A 225 -1.06 2.25 3.42
C VAL A 225 -1.16 2.62 1.93
N TYR A 226 -1.78 1.79 1.08
CA TYR A 226 -1.99 2.15 -0.33
C TYR A 226 -2.82 3.44 -0.48
N SER A 227 -3.90 3.57 0.28
CA SER A 227 -4.72 4.77 0.29
C SER A 227 -3.93 6.01 0.72
N SER A 228 -3.07 5.88 1.73
CA SER A 228 -2.18 6.95 2.19
C SER A 228 -1.17 7.37 1.12
N PHE A 229 -0.59 6.41 0.40
CA PHE A 229 0.35 6.69 -0.67
C PHE A 229 -0.28 7.21 -1.96
N GLY A 230 -1.57 6.95 -2.19
CA GLY A 230 -2.34 7.52 -3.29
C GLY A 230 -2.70 9.01 -3.12
N ALA A 231 -2.39 9.60 -1.98
CA ALA A 231 -2.64 11.02 -1.71
C ALA A 231 -1.76 11.95 -2.57
N PRO A 232 -2.23 13.18 -2.90
CA PRO A 232 -1.43 14.17 -3.60
C PRO A 232 -0.19 14.57 -2.78
N GLN A 233 0.85 15.05 -3.46
CA GLN A 233 2.14 15.38 -2.83
C GLN A 233 2.03 16.37 -1.67
N ALA A 234 1.10 17.32 -1.75
CA ALA A 234 0.85 18.30 -0.68
C ALA A 234 0.46 17.66 0.67
N GLU A 235 -0.09 16.43 0.66
CA GLU A 235 -0.52 15.71 1.87
C GLU A 235 0.52 14.67 2.34
N TRP A 236 1.62 14.46 1.62
CA TRP A 236 2.53 13.34 1.91
C TRP A 236 3.13 13.39 3.31
N ALA A 237 3.42 14.56 3.88
CA ALA A 237 3.94 14.65 5.24
C ALA A 237 3.00 13.98 6.25
N THR A 238 1.73 14.42 6.27
CA THR A 238 0.70 13.85 7.15
C THR A 238 0.43 12.38 6.85
N LYS A 239 0.40 11.99 5.57
CA LYS A 239 0.15 10.59 5.19
C LYS A 239 1.34 9.67 5.52
N LEU A 240 2.57 10.16 5.51
CA LEU A 240 3.72 9.40 5.98
C LEU A 240 3.70 9.24 7.50
N ASP A 241 3.24 10.25 8.26
CA ASP A 241 3.00 10.10 9.70
C ASP A 241 1.96 9.02 10.00
N HIS A 242 0.89 8.99 9.21
CA HIS A 242 -0.10 7.92 9.27
C HIS A 242 0.50 6.54 9.00
N VAL A 243 1.33 6.39 7.96
CA VAL A 243 1.99 5.12 7.66
C VAL A 243 2.94 4.71 8.79
N LYS A 244 3.70 5.64 9.39
CA LYS A 244 4.51 5.35 10.58
C LYS A 244 3.65 4.78 11.71
N ALA A 245 2.52 5.43 12.03
CA ALA A 245 1.61 4.93 13.06
C ALA A 245 1.08 3.52 12.76
N MET A 246 0.75 3.21 11.50
CA MET A 246 0.34 1.85 11.09
C MET A 246 1.47 0.83 11.29
N LEU A 247 2.71 1.17 10.92
CA LEU A 247 3.86 0.28 11.06
C LEU A 247 4.26 0.07 12.53
N SER A 248 4.23 1.14 13.34
CA SER A 248 4.41 1.04 14.80
C SER A 248 3.36 0.14 15.43
N PHE A 249 2.10 0.21 14.97
CA PHE A 249 1.04 -0.70 15.40
C PHE A 249 1.36 -2.15 15.03
N CYS A 250 1.84 -2.41 13.80
CA CYS A 250 2.28 -3.75 13.40
C CYS A 250 3.34 -4.31 14.33
N LEU A 251 4.36 -3.51 14.65
CA LEU A 251 5.44 -3.90 15.55
C LEU A 251 4.92 -4.21 16.96
N LYS A 252 4.10 -3.30 17.53
CA LYS A 252 3.51 -3.43 18.87
C LYS A 252 2.64 -4.67 19.04
N HIS A 253 1.92 -5.07 17.99
CA HIS A 253 0.98 -6.19 18.02
C HIS A 253 1.48 -7.44 17.29
N SER A 254 2.78 -7.49 16.94
CA SER A 254 3.42 -8.62 16.24
C SER A 254 2.69 -9.05 14.96
N ILE A 255 2.26 -8.09 14.16
CA ILE A 255 1.55 -8.32 12.90
C ILE A 255 2.57 -8.40 11.77
N ALA A 256 2.68 -9.60 11.17
CA ALA A 256 3.53 -9.79 10.01
C ALA A 256 2.94 -9.15 8.76
N LEU A 257 3.78 -8.50 7.96
CA LEU A 257 3.42 -8.01 6.62
C LEU A 257 4.01 -8.94 5.57
N PRO A 258 3.29 -9.20 4.46
CA PRO A 258 3.73 -10.15 3.45
C PRO A 258 5.00 -9.71 2.69
N ASP A 259 5.28 -8.41 2.66
CA ASP A 259 6.29 -7.78 1.83
C ASP A 259 6.73 -6.40 2.38
N THR A 260 7.86 -5.89 1.87
CA THR A 260 8.46 -4.63 2.33
C THR A 260 8.11 -3.44 1.44
N TRP A 261 7.17 -3.55 0.49
CA TRP A 261 6.89 -2.50 -0.50
C TRP A 261 6.51 -1.16 0.15
N CYS A 262 5.89 -1.23 1.33
CA CYS A 262 5.48 -0.05 2.10
C CYS A 262 6.68 0.81 2.49
N PHE A 263 7.78 0.19 2.92
CA PHE A 263 9.04 0.86 3.25
C PHE A 263 9.68 1.45 2.01
N THR A 264 9.81 0.69 0.93
CA THR A 264 10.37 1.19 -0.35
C THR A 264 9.61 2.44 -0.82
N THR A 265 8.28 2.41 -0.78
CA THR A 265 7.43 3.53 -1.20
C THR A 265 7.55 4.72 -0.23
N ALA A 266 7.62 4.47 1.08
CA ALA A 266 7.82 5.50 2.09
C ALA A 266 9.15 6.24 1.87
N PHE A 267 10.26 5.52 1.69
CA PHE A 267 11.56 6.12 1.41
C PHE A 267 11.56 6.94 0.12
N LEU A 268 10.95 6.44 -0.96
CA LEU A 268 10.85 7.17 -2.21
C LEU A 268 10.08 8.48 -2.06
N LYS A 269 8.91 8.45 -1.40
CA LYS A 269 8.10 9.65 -1.17
C LYS A 269 8.77 10.63 -0.23
N ALA A 270 9.39 10.15 0.85
CA ALA A 270 10.13 11.00 1.78
C ALA A 270 11.30 11.70 1.08
N ASN A 271 12.07 10.97 0.26
CA ASN A 271 13.16 11.56 -0.52
C ASN A 271 12.67 12.61 -1.53
N VAL A 272 11.62 12.33 -2.30
CA VAL A 272 11.06 13.30 -3.28
C VAL A 272 10.53 14.55 -2.59
N ALA A 273 9.92 14.42 -1.42
CA ALA A 273 9.42 15.55 -0.64
C ALA A 273 10.45 16.17 0.31
N SER A 274 11.69 15.68 0.33
CA SER A 274 12.75 16.12 1.27
C SER A 274 12.30 16.06 2.75
N LEU A 275 11.57 15.00 3.10
CA LEU A 275 11.09 14.75 4.47
C LEU A 275 12.05 13.79 5.21
N PRO A 276 12.17 13.92 6.55
CA PRO A 276 12.93 12.98 7.36
C PRO A 276 12.40 11.55 7.20
N ALA A 277 13.30 10.60 6.99
CA ALA A 277 12.98 9.19 6.76
C ALA A 277 13.61 8.26 7.81
N LEU A 278 14.43 8.79 8.73
CA LEU A 278 15.13 7.98 9.74
C LEU A 278 14.19 7.09 10.56
N GLU A 279 13.00 7.58 10.93
CA GLU A 279 12.00 6.80 11.67
C GLU A 279 11.49 5.59 10.86
N PHE A 280 11.42 5.68 9.53
CA PHE A 280 11.10 4.52 8.69
C PHE A 280 12.24 3.49 8.69
N SER A 281 13.50 3.93 8.72
CA SER A 281 14.65 3.03 8.84
C SER A 281 14.63 2.31 10.19
N LYS A 282 14.34 2.99 11.30
CA LYS A 282 14.19 2.36 12.62
C LYS A 282 13.09 1.30 12.61
N LEU A 283 11.88 1.67 12.19
CA LEU A 283 10.75 0.74 12.10
C LEU A 283 11.04 -0.46 11.17
N TYR A 284 11.74 -0.23 10.07
CA TYR A 284 12.14 -1.31 9.16
C TYR A 284 13.06 -2.31 9.87
N LEU A 285 14.11 -1.82 10.53
CA LEU A 285 15.07 -2.66 11.23
C LEU A 285 14.40 -3.43 12.39
N ASP A 286 13.58 -2.76 13.19
CA ASP A 286 12.86 -3.37 14.31
C ASP A 286 11.91 -4.48 13.82
N MET A 287 11.19 -4.24 12.71
CA MET A 287 10.29 -5.24 12.12
C MET A 287 11.04 -6.41 11.48
N VAL A 288 12.23 -6.20 10.91
CA VAL A 288 13.10 -7.28 10.43
C VAL A 288 13.61 -8.11 11.60
N GLU A 289 14.10 -7.47 12.66
CA GLU A 289 14.60 -8.15 13.87
C GLU A 289 13.50 -8.99 14.53
N ALA A 290 12.27 -8.46 14.59
CA ALA A 290 11.09 -9.16 15.09
C ALA A 290 10.55 -10.24 14.12
N ASN A 291 11.19 -10.48 12.96
CA ASN A 291 10.75 -11.41 11.91
C ASN A 291 9.31 -11.14 11.38
N LEU A 292 8.85 -9.89 11.47
CA LEU A 292 7.53 -9.47 10.96
C LEU A 292 7.55 -9.18 9.46
N ILE A 293 8.72 -8.92 8.90
CA ILE A 293 8.97 -8.74 7.47
C ILE A 293 10.26 -9.45 7.07
N GLN A 294 10.31 -9.93 5.83
CA GLN A 294 11.54 -10.45 5.25
C GLN A 294 12.36 -9.32 4.63
N PRO A 295 13.66 -9.23 4.91
CA PRO A 295 14.49 -8.15 4.38
C PRO A 295 14.61 -8.25 2.86
N SER A 296 14.49 -7.13 2.17
CA SER A 296 14.62 -7.02 0.71
C SER A 296 15.69 -6.02 0.32
N MET A 297 16.24 -6.14 -0.89
CA MET A 297 17.23 -5.17 -1.39
C MET A 297 16.62 -3.77 -1.50
N GLU A 298 15.38 -3.72 -1.99
CA GLU A 298 14.61 -2.51 -2.33
C GLU A 298 14.25 -1.66 -1.11
N ALA A 299 14.16 -2.27 0.08
CA ALA A 299 13.95 -1.55 1.33
C ALA A 299 15.25 -1.37 2.13
N SER A 300 16.12 -2.39 2.17
CA SER A 300 17.36 -2.33 2.94
C SER A 300 18.35 -1.28 2.42
N TRP A 301 18.43 -1.12 1.10
CA TRP A 301 19.37 -0.17 0.51
C TRP A 301 18.99 1.29 0.83
N PRO A 302 17.75 1.76 0.54
CA PRO A 302 17.33 3.10 0.97
C PRO A 302 17.41 3.31 2.49
N SER A 303 17.09 2.29 3.29
CA SER A 303 17.22 2.36 4.75
C SER A 303 18.64 2.72 5.19
N LEU A 304 19.65 2.02 4.65
CA LEU A 304 21.06 2.29 4.94
C LEU A 304 21.48 3.69 4.46
N GLN A 305 21.03 4.11 3.29
CA GLN A 305 21.33 5.46 2.77
C GLN A 305 20.76 6.56 3.67
N VAL A 306 19.53 6.39 4.17
CA VAL A 306 18.90 7.32 5.10
C VAL A 306 19.66 7.39 6.42
N VAL A 307 19.99 6.24 7.00
CA VAL A 307 20.76 6.14 8.26
C VAL A 307 22.08 6.90 8.16
N VAL A 308 22.79 6.74 7.04
CA VAL A 308 24.04 7.45 6.78
C VAL A 308 23.82 8.95 6.56
N ASN A 309 22.84 9.34 5.76
CA ASN A 309 22.59 10.73 5.40
C ASN A 309 22.06 11.57 6.57
N GLU A 310 21.29 10.95 7.47
CA GLU A 310 20.75 11.59 8.67
C GLU A 310 21.65 11.37 9.91
N GLU A 311 22.89 10.92 9.70
CA GLU A 311 23.95 10.83 10.73
C GLU A 311 23.55 10.01 11.97
N ALA A 312 22.97 8.82 11.75
CA ALA A 312 22.57 7.87 12.81
C ALA A 312 23.55 6.66 12.88
N PRO A 313 24.78 6.83 13.41
CA PRO A 313 25.84 5.81 13.35
C PRO A 313 25.46 4.49 14.04
N GLU A 314 24.61 4.54 15.07
CA GLU A 314 24.15 3.38 15.82
C GLU A 314 23.32 2.39 14.97
N LEU A 315 22.70 2.88 13.89
CA LEU A 315 21.87 2.07 12.99
C LEU A 315 22.63 1.57 11.75
N VAL A 316 23.87 1.99 11.54
CA VAL A 316 24.67 1.62 10.35
C VAL A 316 24.95 0.13 10.33
N GLN A 317 25.44 -0.44 11.44
CA GLN A 317 25.75 -1.87 11.52
C GLN A 317 24.49 -2.75 11.37
N PRO A 318 23.37 -2.52 12.09
CA PRO A 318 22.12 -3.23 11.84
C PRO A 318 21.66 -3.12 10.37
N SER A 319 21.76 -1.94 9.76
CA SER A 319 21.36 -1.73 8.37
C SER A 319 22.21 -2.53 7.37
N ILE A 320 23.51 -2.62 7.60
CA ILE A 320 24.41 -3.44 6.77
C ILE A 320 24.08 -4.92 6.94
N ARG A 321 23.86 -5.40 8.17
CA ARG A 321 23.46 -6.80 8.42
C ARG A 321 22.15 -7.15 7.72
N THR A 322 21.16 -6.26 7.77
CA THR A 322 19.87 -6.42 7.09
C THR A 322 20.05 -6.43 5.56
N LEU A 323 20.86 -5.53 5.01
CA LEU A 323 21.20 -5.52 3.58
C LEU A 323 21.92 -6.81 3.15
N MET A 324 22.77 -7.36 4.03
CA MET A 324 23.45 -8.64 3.84
C MET A 324 22.51 -9.85 3.90
N ALA A 325 21.24 -9.73 4.29
CA ALA A 325 20.29 -10.84 4.12
C ALA A 325 19.82 -10.98 2.66
N GLY A 326 19.87 -9.91 1.87
CA GLY A 326 19.42 -9.89 0.48
C GLY A 326 20.52 -10.14 -0.56
N ASN A 327 20.12 -10.09 -1.83
CA ASN A 327 21.05 -10.00 -2.95
C ASN A 327 21.62 -8.58 -3.01
N MET A 328 22.94 -8.43 -3.09
CA MET A 328 23.61 -7.14 -3.09
C MET A 328 24.30 -6.91 -4.43
N THR A 329 24.31 -5.66 -4.89
CA THR A 329 25.14 -5.27 -6.04
C THR A 329 26.56 -4.94 -5.59
N ARG A 330 27.51 -4.91 -6.52
CA ARG A 330 28.91 -4.51 -6.24
C ARG A 330 29.01 -3.15 -5.54
N GLN A 331 28.17 -2.19 -5.94
CA GLN A 331 28.15 -0.86 -5.35
C GLN A 331 27.70 -0.90 -3.89
N MET A 332 26.73 -1.75 -3.57
CA MET A 332 26.25 -1.96 -2.19
C MET A 332 27.34 -2.58 -1.31
N TYR A 333 28.13 -3.52 -1.85
CA TYR A 333 29.30 -4.05 -1.13
C TYR A 333 30.33 -2.96 -0.85
N HIS A 334 30.67 -2.12 -1.84
CA HIS A 334 31.63 -1.02 -1.62
C HIS A 334 31.14 -0.05 -0.56
N PHE A 335 29.86 0.28 -0.59
CA PHE A 335 29.25 1.18 0.38
C PHE A 335 29.26 0.58 1.78
N GLY A 336 28.85 -0.69 1.92
CA GLY A 336 28.88 -1.39 3.20
C GLY A 336 30.30 -1.53 3.76
N LEU A 337 31.28 -1.93 2.93
CA LEU A 337 32.67 -2.06 3.37
C LEU A 337 33.25 -0.73 3.86
N PHE A 338 33.00 0.36 3.12
CA PHE A 338 33.42 1.70 3.51
C PHE A 338 32.86 2.07 4.90
N TRP A 339 31.56 1.88 5.12
CA TRP A 339 30.94 2.23 6.40
C TRP A 339 31.31 1.31 7.55
N CYS A 340 31.59 0.02 7.30
CA CYS A 340 32.16 -0.85 8.33
C CYS A 340 33.54 -0.37 8.79
N LEU A 341 34.38 0.09 7.85
CA LEU A 341 35.72 0.63 8.17
C LEU A 341 35.64 1.94 8.95
N GLU A 342 34.81 2.88 8.49
CA GLU A 342 34.59 4.17 9.18
C GLU A 342 34.04 3.95 10.61
N ALA A 343 33.17 2.95 10.80
CA ALA A 343 32.64 2.58 12.10
C ALA A 343 33.58 1.71 12.95
N GLY A 344 34.74 1.30 12.43
CA GLY A 344 35.69 0.42 13.12
C GLY A 344 35.22 -1.03 13.29
N ASP A 345 34.17 -1.47 12.59
CA ASP A 345 33.66 -2.85 12.65
C ASP A 345 34.35 -3.74 11.61
N GLY A 346 35.62 -4.05 11.86
CA GLY A 346 36.40 -4.97 11.03
C GLY A 346 35.82 -6.38 10.97
N GLY A 347 35.04 -6.79 11.98
CA GLY A 347 34.35 -8.09 12.00
C GLY A 347 33.27 -8.17 10.94
N LEU A 348 32.35 -7.20 10.90
CA LEU A 348 31.31 -7.12 9.89
C LEU A 348 31.88 -6.87 8.49
N ALA A 349 32.94 -6.07 8.38
CA ALA A 349 33.64 -5.86 7.12
C ALA A 349 34.20 -7.18 6.54
N LYS A 350 34.81 -8.03 7.38
CA LYS A 350 35.28 -9.37 6.99
C LYS A 350 34.14 -10.30 6.58
N GLN A 351 33.00 -10.28 7.29
CA GLN A 351 31.81 -11.05 6.89
C GLN A 351 31.25 -10.60 5.54
N LEU A 352 31.19 -9.29 5.32
CA LEU A 352 30.73 -8.70 4.06
C LEU A 352 31.66 -9.07 2.90
N PHE A 353 32.98 -9.06 3.12
CA PHE A 353 33.96 -9.51 2.15
C PHE A 353 33.83 -11.00 1.85
N ALA A 354 33.71 -11.85 2.88
CA ALA A 354 33.49 -13.28 2.70
C ALA A 354 32.25 -13.56 1.83
N LYS A 355 31.14 -12.84 2.09
CA LYS A 355 29.93 -12.94 1.26
C LYS A 355 30.16 -12.51 -0.19
N LEU A 356 30.93 -11.44 -0.43
CA LEU A 356 31.32 -11.02 -1.78
C LEU A 356 32.12 -12.12 -2.49
N THR A 357 33.12 -12.71 -1.82
CA THR A 357 33.96 -13.75 -2.42
C THR A 357 33.19 -15.02 -2.77
N ALA A 358 32.13 -15.32 -2.03
CA ALA A 358 31.23 -16.44 -2.28
C ALA A 358 30.21 -16.17 -3.40
N SER A 359 30.06 -14.91 -3.85
CA SER A 359 29.07 -14.53 -4.85
C SER A 359 29.62 -14.69 -6.28
N PRO A 360 29.15 -15.67 -7.07
CA PRO A 360 29.71 -15.94 -8.41
C PRO A 360 29.39 -14.85 -9.43
N SER A 361 28.34 -14.05 -9.18
CA SER A 361 27.85 -13.01 -10.10
C SER A 361 28.54 -11.66 -9.95
N ILE A 362 29.44 -11.49 -8.96
CA ILE A 362 30.00 -10.18 -8.61
C ILE A 362 31.52 -10.25 -8.69
N ALA A 363 32.06 -9.69 -9.78
CA ALA A 363 33.50 -9.54 -9.92
C ALA A 363 34.03 -8.37 -9.05
N PRO A 364 35.05 -8.59 -8.21
CA PRO A 364 35.75 -7.53 -7.50
C PRO A 364 36.48 -6.60 -8.49
N ASN A 365 36.88 -5.42 -8.03
CA ASN A 365 37.68 -4.45 -8.78
C ASN A 365 38.69 -3.75 -7.88
N GLY A 366 39.51 -2.86 -8.43
CA GLY A 366 40.52 -2.11 -7.65
C GLY A 366 39.94 -1.37 -6.44
N LYS A 367 38.73 -0.81 -6.55
CA LYS A 367 38.03 -0.17 -5.42
C LYS A 367 37.65 -1.16 -4.32
N THR A 368 37.34 -2.40 -4.68
CA THR A 368 37.10 -3.45 -3.69
C THR A 368 38.40 -3.77 -2.96
N LEU A 369 39.52 -3.88 -3.69
CA LEU A 369 40.83 -4.14 -3.09
C LEU A 369 41.24 -3.01 -2.12
N SER A 370 41.13 -1.75 -2.53
CA SER A 370 41.48 -0.61 -1.68
C SER A 370 40.69 -0.53 -0.38
N LEU A 371 39.44 -1.02 -0.37
CA LEU A 371 38.61 -1.12 0.83
C LEU A 371 38.97 -2.34 1.71
N ILE A 372 39.62 -3.36 1.17
CA ILE A 372 39.99 -4.55 1.93
C ILE A 372 41.41 -4.43 2.51
N VAL A 373 42.29 -3.64 1.88
CA VAL A 373 43.68 -3.42 2.35
C VAL A 373 43.74 -3.04 3.83
N PRO A 374 42.96 -2.08 4.36
CA PRO A 374 42.98 -1.76 5.79
C PRO A 374 42.55 -2.92 6.70
N LEU A 375 41.74 -3.87 6.21
CA LEU A 375 41.33 -5.05 6.99
C LEU A 375 42.41 -6.14 7.06
N LEU A 376 43.42 -6.02 6.20
CA LEU A 376 44.54 -6.95 6.06
C LEU A 376 45.82 -6.41 6.72
N GLU A 377 45.85 -5.16 7.18
CA GLU A 377 46.97 -4.61 7.94
C GLU A 377 47.19 -5.46 9.20
N GLY A 378 48.42 -5.96 9.38
CA GLY A 378 48.77 -6.87 10.48
C GLY A 378 48.23 -8.31 10.33
N ALA A 379 47.60 -8.66 9.21
CA ALA A 379 47.18 -10.04 8.96
C ALA A 379 48.38 -10.95 8.63
N PRO A 380 48.30 -12.26 8.92
CA PRO A 380 49.31 -13.23 8.50
C PRO A 380 49.57 -13.21 6.99
N ALA A 381 50.83 -13.38 6.58
CA ALA A 381 51.23 -13.28 5.18
C ALA A 381 50.49 -14.27 4.27
N ASP A 382 50.18 -15.47 4.75
CA ASP A 382 49.37 -16.47 4.05
C ASP A 382 47.94 -15.96 3.78
N GLN A 383 47.32 -15.27 4.74
CA GLN A 383 46.01 -14.64 4.55
C GLN A 383 46.07 -13.51 3.51
N ILE A 384 47.10 -12.66 3.58
CA ILE A 384 47.30 -11.56 2.61
C ILE A 384 47.47 -12.15 1.20
N HIS A 385 48.33 -13.15 1.03
CA HIS A 385 48.55 -13.82 -0.25
C HIS A 385 47.27 -14.50 -0.78
N ALA A 386 46.47 -15.14 0.08
CA ALA A 386 45.21 -15.75 -0.33
C ALA A 386 44.21 -14.71 -0.88
N VAL A 387 44.09 -13.55 -0.22
CA VAL A 387 43.22 -12.47 -0.70
C VAL A 387 43.75 -11.88 -2.01
N LEU A 388 45.04 -11.59 -2.11
CA LEU A 388 45.64 -11.10 -3.35
C LEU A 388 45.48 -12.10 -4.52
N ALA A 389 45.61 -13.40 -4.25
CA ALA A 389 45.37 -14.44 -5.24
C ALA A 389 43.91 -14.49 -5.71
N TYR A 390 42.94 -14.22 -4.82
CA TYR A 390 41.53 -14.06 -5.22
C TYR A 390 41.36 -12.88 -6.19
N PHE A 391 41.94 -11.71 -5.89
CA PHE A 391 41.86 -10.53 -6.76
C PHE A 391 42.57 -10.73 -8.11
N ALA A 392 43.70 -11.43 -8.12
CA ALA A 392 44.45 -11.74 -9.34
C ALA A 392 43.63 -12.58 -10.35
N LYS A 393 42.72 -13.45 -9.89
CA LYS A 393 41.79 -14.19 -10.77
C LYS A 393 40.88 -13.28 -11.60
N PHE A 394 40.71 -12.02 -11.17
CA PHE A 394 39.90 -11.00 -11.84
C PHE A 394 40.76 -9.90 -12.49
N ASN A 395 42.07 -10.13 -12.66
CA ASN A 395 43.03 -9.14 -13.17
C ASN A 395 43.06 -7.84 -12.34
N VAL A 396 42.85 -7.94 -11.04
CA VAL A 396 42.96 -6.82 -10.10
C VAL A 396 44.24 -6.99 -9.30
N PHE A 397 45.11 -5.98 -9.33
CA PHE A 397 46.41 -6.00 -8.65
C PHE A 397 46.51 -4.81 -7.68
N PRO A 398 47.19 -4.97 -6.54
CA PRO A 398 47.44 -3.87 -5.63
C PRO A 398 48.32 -2.81 -6.30
N THR A 399 48.02 -1.55 -6.00
CA THR A 399 48.92 -0.44 -6.30
C THR A 399 50.20 -0.57 -5.47
N ARG A 400 51.24 0.18 -5.87
CA ARG A 400 52.51 0.21 -5.12
C ARG A 400 52.30 0.63 -3.66
N GLU A 401 51.41 1.59 -3.40
CA GLU A 401 51.10 2.09 -2.06
C GLU A 401 50.40 1.01 -1.21
N GLU A 402 49.38 0.36 -1.77
CA GLU A 402 48.67 -0.73 -1.09
C GLU A 402 49.59 -1.92 -0.80
N TYR A 403 50.49 -2.25 -1.73
CA TYR A 403 51.47 -3.31 -1.50
C TYR A 403 52.44 -2.96 -0.37
N MET A 404 52.90 -1.71 -0.30
CA MET A 404 53.75 -1.26 0.79
C MET A 404 53.02 -1.28 2.14
N ALA A 405 51.74 -0.88 2.18
CA ALA A 405 50.93 -0.93 3.41
C ALA A 405 50.79 -2.36 3.97
N LEU A 406 50.57 -3.34 3.09
CA LEU A 406 50.38 -4.74 3.49
C LEU A 406 51.64 -5.43 4.05
N PHE A 407 52.84 -5.02 3.61
CA PHE A 407 54.08 -5.75 3.89
C PHE A 407 55.15 -4.96 4.67
N ASN A 408 54.97 -3.65 4.92
CA ASN A 408 55.97 -2.84 5.63
C ASN A 408 55.77 -2.69 7.15
N ASP A 409 54.62 -3.08 7.71
CA ASP A 409 54.39 -3.00 9.17
C ASP A 409 55.17 -4.06 9.98
N GLY A 410 55.89 -4.97 9.32
CA GLY A 410 56.73 -6.00 9.95
C GLY A 410 58.15 -5.57 10.33
N ARG A 411 58.52 -4.29 10.23
CA ARG A 411 59.89 -3.81 10.56
C ARG A 411 60.01 -2.90 11.79
N GLN A 412 59.04 -2.91 12.71
CA GLN A 412 59.13 -2.15 13.98
C GLN A 412 59.12 -3.01 15.26
N GLY A 413 59.40 -4.32 15.18
CA GLY A 413 59.27 -5.23 16.35
C GLY A 413 60.40 -6.24 16.52
N SER A 414 61.64 -5.89 16.22
CA SER A 414 62.79 -6.72 16.56
C SER A 414 64.02 -5.84 16.84
N ASP A 415 64.03 -5.25 18.04
CA ASP A 415 65.26 -4.92 18.76
C ASP A 415 65.49 -5.99 19.85
#